data_AF-A0A7K2X831-F1
#
_entry.id   AF-A0A7K2X831-F1
#
_cell.length_a   1.000
_cell.length_b   1.000
_cell.length_c   1.000
_cell.angle_alpha   90.00
_cell.angle_beta   90.00
_cell.angle_gamma   90.00
#
_symmetry.space_group_name_H-M   'P 1'
#
loop_
_entity.id
_entity.type
_entity.pdbx_description
1 polymer ?
#
loop_
_entity_poly.entity_id
_entity_poly.type
_entity_poly.pdbx_seq_one_letter_code
_entity_poly.pdbx_strand_id
1 'polypeptide(L)'
;RAAAREVLLDAGGEYIGEEPGDRWAHGRYNAPYLRDALLDAGAFAETLETAAFWSALPRLYADVREALTTALTEAGTPPLVMCHVSHVYENGASLYFTVVSAQGEDPVAHWEPAKRAANDAILAAGGTISHHHGVGTDHRDWYVREIGPLGVRLLQAVKAEVDPSGVLNPGVLVPVR
;
A
#
# COMPACT_ATOMS: atom_id res chain seq x y z
N ARG A 1 8.11 -8.18 26.02
CA ARG A 1 6.67 -8.04 26.38
C ARG A 1 6.48 -7.07 27.55
N ALA A 2 7.13 -7.26 28.71
CA ALA A 2 7.02 -6.33 29.85
C ALA A 2 7.43 -4.88 29.51
N ALA A 3 8.63 -4.67 28.96
CA ALA A 3 9.09 -3.32 28.57
C ALA A 3 8.18 -2.65 27.52
N ALA A 4 7.70 -3.40 26.52
CA ALA A 4 6.75 -2.88 25.54
C ALA A 4 5.41 -2.49 26.20
N ARG A 5 4.94 -3.26 27.18
CA ARG A 5 3.72 -2.95 27.93
C ARG A 5 3.87 -1.65 28.72
N GLU A 6 4.99 -1.45 29.40
CA GLU A 6 5.24 -0.21 30.16
C GLU A 6 5.21 1.01 29.24
N VAL A 7 5.94 0.97 28.12
CA VAL A 7 5.94 2.06 27.12
C VAL A 7 4.53 2.34 26.58
N LEU A 8 3.74 1.30 26.29
CA LEU A 8 2.37 1.47 25.79
C LEU A 8 1.45 2.09 26.85
N LEU A 9 1.57 1.70 28.12
CA LEU A 9 0.78 2.29 29.22
C LEU A 9 1.16 3.76 29.44
N ASP A 10 2.45 4.10 29.40
CA ASP A 10 2.93 5.47 29.53
C ASP A 10 2.44 6.37 28.38
N ALA A 11 2.21 5.78 27.20
CA ALA A 11 1.61 6.44 26.05
C ALA A 11 0.06 6.48 26.10
N GLY A 12 -0.57 6.00 27.17
CA GLY A 12 -2.02 6.00 27.36
C GLY A 12 -2.77 4.78 26.82
N GLY A 13 -2.06 3.70 26.47
CA GLY A 13 -2.67 2.44 26.07
C GLY A 13 -3.39 1.74 27.21
N GLU A 14 -4.43 0.97 26.91
CA GLU A 14 -5.18 0.17 27.86
C GLU A 14 -4.98 -1.33 27.55
N TYR A 15 -4.78 -2.13 28.60
CA TYR A 15 -4.70 -3.58 28.44
C TYR A 15 -6.10 -4.21 28.44
N ILE A 16 -6.52 -4.72 27.28
CA ILE A 16 -7.86 -5.30 27.07
C ILE A 16 -7.88 -6.85 27.13
N GLY A 17 -6.82 -7.48 27.63
CA GLY A 17 -6.65 -8.93 27.65
C GLY A 17 -5.84 -9.48 26.46
N GLU A 18 -5.51 -10.78 26.52
CA GLU A 18 -4.72 -11.47 25.48
C GLU A 18 -5.56 -11.88 24.27
N GLU A 19 -6.85 -12.13 24.51
CA GLU A 19 -7.77 -12.73 23.53
C GLU A 19 -7.85 -11.98 22.19
N PRO A 20 -7.91 -10.63 22.12
CA PRO A 20 -7.93 -9.92 20.84
C PRO A 20 -6.67 -10.18 20.00
N GLY A 21 -5.51 -10.25 20.64
CA GLY A 21 -4.24 -10.53 19.98
C GLY A 21 -4.17 -11.97 19.46
N ASP A 22 -4.61 -12.93 20.28
CA ASP A 22 -4.64 -14.34 19.89
C ASP A 22 -5.63 -14.60 18.75
N ARG A 23 -6.82 -13.98 18.80
CA ARG A 23 -7.83 -14.06 17.74
C ARG A 23 -7.29 -13.48 16.43
N TRP A 24 -6.61 -12.33 16.48
CA TRP A 24 -5.97 -11.75 15.30
C TRP A 24 -4.88 -12.68 14.75
N ALA A 25 -4.00 -13.20 15.61
CA ALA A 25 -2.90 -14.07 15.21
C ALA A 25 -3.38 -15.36 14.55
N HIS A 26 -4.47 -15.95 15.06
CA HIS A 26 -5.12 -17.12 14.48
C HIS A 26 -5.83 -16.80 13.16
N GLY A 27 -6.54 -15.66 13.09
CA GLY A 27 -7.40 -15.30 11.96
C GLY A 27 -6.70 -14.58 10.80
N ARG A 28 -5.46 -14.10 10.95
CA ARG A 28 -4.79 -13.25 9.96
C ARG A 28 -4.65 -13.85 8.55
N TYR A 29 -4.67 -15.18 8.44
CA TYR A 29 -4.62 -15.87 7.15
C TYR A 29 -5.99 -16.05 6.48
N ASN A 30 -7.08 -15.69 7.15
CA ASN A 30 -8.44 -15.84 6.63
C ASN A 30 -8.88 -14.66 5.74
N ALA A 31 -8.19 -13.52 5.82
CA ALA A 31 -8.57 -12.30 5.09
C ALA A 31 -8.68 -12.48 3.56
N PRO A 32 -7.81 -13.24 2.86
CA PRO A 32 -7.96 -13.48 1.43
C PRO A 32 -9.26 -14.21 1.07
N TYR A 33 -9.75 -15.12 1.92
CA TYR A 33 -11.02 -15.82 1.68
C TYR A 33 -12.23 -14.90 1.86
N LEU A 34 -12.12 -13.92 2.77
CA LEU A 34 -13.15 -12.90 2.93
C LEU A 34 -13.25 -12.00 1.68
N ARG A 35 -12.12 -11.69 1.03
CA ARG A 35 -12.12 -10.92 -0.23
C ARG A 35 -12.97 -11.61 -1.29
N ASP A 36 -12.81 -12.91 -1.48
CA ASP A 36 -13.54 -13.64 -2.51
C ASP A 36 -15.07 -13.60 -2.25
N ALA A 37 -15.48 -13.76 -0.98
CA ALA A 37 -16.89 -13.61 -0.59
C ALA A 37 -17.43 -12.17 -0.75
N LEU A 38 -16.60 -11.15 -0.56
CA LEU A 38 -16.97 -9.75 -0.80
C LEU A 38 -17.19 -9.49 -2.30
N LEU A 39 -16.32 -10.04 -3.15
CA LEU A 39 -16.45 -9.92 -4.61
C LEU A 39 -17.75 -10.54 -5.11
N ASP A 40 -18.12 -11.72 -4.60
CA ASP A 40 -19.42 -12.35 -4.90
C ASP A 40 -20.62 -11.50 -4.46
N ALA A 41 -20.44 -10.67 -3.43
CA ALA A 41 -21.45 -9.73 -2.94
C ALA A 41 -21.42 -8.36 -3.65
N GLY A 42 -20.56 -8.17 -4.66
CA GLY A 42 -20.43 -6.93 -5.43
C GLY A 42 -19.53 -5.86 -4.81
N ALA A 43 -18.73 -6.22 -3.81
CA ALA A 43 -17.73 -5.35 -3.20
C ALA A 43 -16.32 -5.77 -3.59
N PHE A 44 -15.48 -4.83 -4.03
CA PHE A 44 -14.06 -5.12 -4.14
C PHE A 44 -13.37 -4.79 -2.81
N ALA A 45 -12.34 -5.58 -2.49
CA ALA A 45 -11.47 -5.33 -1.37
C ALA A 45 -10.02 -5.39 -1.83
N GLU A 46 -9.34 -4.25 -1.74
CA GLU A 46 -7.95 -4.09 -2.18
C GLU A 46 -7.05 -3.63 -1.06
N THR A 47 -5.75 -3.85 -1.27
CA THR A 47 -4.71 -3.45 -0.31
C THR A 47 -3.60 -2.69 -1.01
N LEU A 48 -3.08 -1.69 -0.32
CA LEU A 48 -1.87 -0.99 -0.74
C LEU A 48 -1.02 -0.67 0.48
N GLU A 49 0.25 -0.45 0.24
CA GLU A 49 1.22 -0.31 1.31
C GLU A 49 2.35 0.63 0.91
N THR A 50 2.89 1.31 1.91
CA THR A 50 3.97 2.28 1.77
C THR A 50 4.76 2.32 3.07
N ALA A 51 5.87 3.04 3.08
CA ALA A 51 6.61 3.37 4.29
C ALA A 51 7.15 4.79 4.22
N ALA A 52 7.31 5.42 5.37
CA ALA A 52 7.96 6.71 5.49
C ALA A 52 8.61 6.89 6.86
N PHE A 53 9.40 7.95 6.98
CA PHE A 53 9.94 8.40 8.26
C PHE A 53 8.82 8.77 9.24
N TRP A 54 9.08 8.64 10.54
CA TRP A 54 8.12 8.97 11.60
C TRP A 54 7.47 10.35 11.44
N SER A 55 8.25 11.36 11.03
CA SER A 55 7.77 12.73 10.84
C SER A 55 6.75 12.88 9.72
N ALA A 56 6.75 11.99 8.72
CA ALA A 56 5.86 12.05 7.58
C ALA A 56 4.61 11.16 7.74
N LEU A 57 4.64 10.14 8.62
CA LEU A 57 3.55 9.16 8.74
C LEU A 57 2.16 9.75 8.98
N PRO A 58 1.95 10.75 9.88
CA PRO A 58 0.62 11.30 10.08
C PRO A 58 0.04 11.95 8.84
N ARG A 59 0.86 12.71 8.11
CA ARG A 59 0.47 13.34 6.84
C ARG A 59 0.24 12.29 5.76
N LEU A 60 1.15 11.32 5.62
CA LEU A 60 1.01 10.22 4.66
C LEU A 60 -0.30 9.44 4.87
N TYR A 61 -0.65 9.13 6.12
CA TYR A 61 -1.93 8.49 6.44
C TYR A 61 -3.13 9.34 6.00
N ALA A 62 -3.12 10.64 6.33
CA ALA A 62 -4.21 11.55 6.01
C ALA A 62 -4.37 11.73 4.50
N ASP A 63 -3.29 12.08 3.79
CA ASP A 63 -3.29 12.37 2.35
C ASP A 63 -3.75 11.14 1.54
N VAL A 64 -3.27 9.93 1.88
CA VAL A 64 -3.66 8.69 1.17
C VAL A 64 -5.12 8.32 1.45
N ARG A 65 -5.56 8.42 2.71
CA ARG A 65 -6.95 8.14 3.07
C ARG A 65 -7.91 9.11 2.39
N GLU A 66 -7.56 10.39 2.34
CA GLU A 66 -8.35 11.41 1.65
C GLU A 66 -8.42 11.12 0.15
N ALA A 67 -7.28 10.86 -0.51
CA ALA A 67 -7.24 10.56 -1.94
C ALA A 67 -8.13 9.37 -2.33
N LEU A 68 -8.06 8.27 -1.58
CA LEU A 68 -8.91 7.09 -1.79
C LEU A 68 -10.38 7.40 -1.55
N THR A 69 -10.69 8.11 -0.46
CA THR A 69 -12.06 8.44 -0.07
C THR A 69 -12.72 9.34 -1.10
N THR A 70 -12.02 10.39 -1.54
CA THR A 70 -12.49 11.34 -2.54
C THR A 70 -12.71 10.64 -3.88
N ALA A 71 -11.71 9.94 -4.42
CA ALA A 71 -11.80 9.31 -5.74
C ALA A 71 -12.98 8.31 -5.84
N LEU A 72 -13.15 7.46 -4.83
CA LEU A 72 -14.23 6.47 -4.82
C LEU A 72 -15.60 7.08 -4.48
N THR A 73 -15.66 8.14 -3.67
CA THR A 73 -16.92 8.85 -3.42
C THR A 73 -17.41 9.59 -4.66
N GLU A 74 -16.52 10.26 -5.40
CA GLU A 74 -16.84 10.93 -6.67
C GLU A 74 -17.29 9.94 -7.75
N ALA A 75 -16.78 8.70 -7.70
CA ALA A 75 -17.24 7.60 -8.54
C ALA A 75 -18.59 6.97 -8.09
N GLY A 76 -19.20 7.49 -7.03
CA GLY A 76 -20.50 7.02 -6.51
C GLY A 76 -20.42 5.78 -5.61
N THR A 77 -19.23 5.37 -5.19
CA THR A 77 -18.96 4.16 -4.41
C THR A 77 -18.15 4.49 -3.15
N PRO A 78 -18.69 5.25 -2.18
CA PRO A 78 -17.95 5.71 -1.02
C PRO A 78 -17.30 4.53 -0.26
N PRO A 79 -16.00 4.60 0.05
CA PRO A 79 -15.26 3.46 0.58
C PRO A 79 -15.21 3.41 2.11
N LEU A 80 -14.96 2.20 2.63
CA LEU A 80 -14.32 2.00 3.93
C LEU A 80 -12.80 1.93 3.72
N VAL A 81 -12.07 2.90 4.29
CA VAL A 81 -10.60 2.93 4.25
C VAL A 81 -10.05 2.66 5.65
N MET A 82 -9.42 1.51 5.82
CA MET A 82 -8.72 1.09 7.04
C MET A 82 -7.22 1.17 6.84
N CYS A 83 -6.47 1.34 7.92
CA CYS A 83 -5.01 1.34 7.89
C CYS A 83 -4.46 0.77 9.20
N HIS A 84 -3.34 0.06 9.13
CA HIS A 84 -2.56 -0.32 10.30
C HIS A 84 -1.07 -0.16 10.04
N VAL A 85 -0.29 -0.01 11.12
CA VAL A 85 1.16 -0.08 11.07
C VAL A 85 1.57 -1.56 11.03
N SER A 86 2.16 -2.00 9.93
CA SER A 86 2.53 -3.42 9.74
C SER A 86 3.94 -3.74 10.23
N HIS A 87 4.86 -2.77 10.07
CA HIS A 87 6.27 -2.89 10.43
C HIS A 87 6.77 -1.59 11.04
N VAL A 88 7.67 -1.71 12.01
CA VAL A 88 8.27 -0.60 12.74
C VAL A 88 9.78 -0.67 12.58
N TYR A 89 10.40 0.47 12.29
CA TYR A 89 11.83 0.64 12.12
C TYR A 89 12.32 1.78 13.03
N GLU A 90 13.64 1.88 13.19
CA GLU A 90 14.26 2.97 13.97
C GLU A 90 13.82 4.35 13.46
N ASN A 91 13.79 4.52 12.14
CA ASN A 91 13.56 5.81 11.48
C ASN A 91 12.13 5.99 10.96
N GLY A 92 11.27 4.97 10.96
CA GLY A 92 9.94 5.06 10.38
C GLY A 92 9.12 3.79 10.51
N ALA A 93 8.05 3.70 9.73
CA ALA A 93 7.15 2.56 9.75
C ALA A 93 6.50 2.31 8.38
N SER A 94 5.97 1.10 8.19
CA SER A 94 5.11 0.78 7.06
C SER A 94 3.65 0.99 7.43
N LEU A 95 2.91 1.69 6.56
CA LEU A 95 1.45 1.79 6.60
C LEU A 95 0.85 0.81 5.59
N TYR A 96 -0.12 0.02 6.05
CA TYR A 96 -0.83 -0.95 5.23
C TYR A 96 -2.31 -0.60 5.22
N PHE A 97 -2.82 -0.25 4.05
CA PHE A 97 -4.20 0.15 3.84
C PHE A 97 -5.03 -1.01 3.32
N THR A 98 -6.28 -1.06 3.78
CA THR A 98 -7.31 -1.95 3.25
C THR A 98 -8.50 -1.08 2.83
N VAL A 99 -8.92 -1.21 1.58
CA VAL A 99 -9.98 -0.41 0.98
C VAL A 99 -11.10 -1.35 0.57
N VAL A 100 -12.32 -1.04 0.97
CA VAL A 100 -13.52 -1.79 0.57
C VAL A 100 -14.55 -0.81 0.03
N SER A 101 -15.07 -1.05 -1.17
CA SER A 101 -16.24 -0.33 -1.71
C SER A 101 -17.01 -1.21 -2.69
N ALA A 102 -18.15 -0.73 -3.16
CA ALA A 102 -18.82 -1.34 -4.31
C ALA A 102 -17.86 -1.38 -5.50
N GLN A 103 -17.92 -2.46 -6.31
CA GLN A 103 -16.96 -2.70 -7.39
C GLN A 103 -17.29 -2.00 -8.71
N GLY A 104 -18.44 -1.34 -8.81
CA GLY A 104 -18.92 -0.79 -10.08
C GLY A 104 -19.22 -1.88 -11.11
N GLU A 105 -19.34 -1.48 -12.38
CA GLU A 105 -19.60 -2.41 -13.50
C GLU A 105 -18.31 -3.10 -13.98
N ASP A 106 -17.19 -2.36 -14.01
CA ASP A 106 -15.85 -2.87 -14.32
C ASP A 106 -14.93 -2.59 -13.11
N PRO A 107 -14.64 -3.62 -12.27
CA PRO A 107 -13.84 -3.45 -11.06
C PRO A 107 -12.43 -2.89 -11.31
N VAL A 108 -11.80 -3.24 -12.44
CA VAL A 108 -10.43 -2.81 -12.74
C VAL A 108 -10.43 -1.35 -13.14
N ALA A 109 -11.28 -0.97 -14.10
CA ALA A 109 -11.41 0.42 -14.54
C ALA A 109 -11.94 1.32 -13.42
N HIS A 110 -12.72 0.77 -12.50
CA HIS A 110 -13.21 1.48 -11.32
C HIS A 110 -12.11 1.74 -10.28
N TRP A 111 -11.24 0.77 -10.01
CA TRP A 111 -10.16 0.90 -9.04
C TRP A 111 -9.00 1.77 -9.53
N GLU A 112 -8.67 1.70 -10.82
CA GLU A 112 -7.47 2.33 -11.37
C GLU A 112 -7.34 3.83 -10.99
N PRO A 113 -8.34 4.71 -11.18
CA PRO A 113 -8.23 6.12 -10.79
C PRO A 113 -7.95 6.33 -9.30
N ALA A 114 -8.59 5.54 -8.43
CA ALA A 114 -8.37 5.60 -6.99
C ALA A 114 -6.96 5.16 -6.61
N LYS A 115 -6.45 4.09 -7.26
CA LYS A 115 -5.06 3.64 -7.07
C LYS A 115 -4.05 4.68 -7.51
N ARG A 116 -4.27 5.34 -8.65
CA ARG A 116 -3.40 6.42 -9.14
C ARG A 116 -3.37 7.60 -8.18
N ALA A 117 -4.54 8.02 -7.68
CA ALA A 117 -4.66 9.11 -6.71
C ALA A 117 -3.92 8.78 -5.39
N ALA A 118 -4.06 7.55 -4.90
CA ALA A 118 -3.34 7.09 -3.71
C ALA A 118 -1.82 7.09 -3.93
N ASN A 119 -1.34 6.60 -5.07
CA ASN A 119 0.07 6.58 -5.41
C ASN A 119 0.68 7.99 -5.54
N ASP A 120 -0.07 8.95 -6.12
CA ASP A 120 0.35 10.34 -6.18
C ASP A 120 0.43 10.97 -4.78
N ALA A 121 -0.54 10.68 -3.91
CA ALA A 121 -0.53 11.12 -2.52
C ALA A 121 0.66 10.53 -1.74
N ILE A 122 0.98 9.24 -1.95
CA ILE A 122 2.15 8.58 -1.33
C ILE A 122 3.43 9.35 -1.64
N LEU A 123 3.73 9.59 -2.93
CA LEU A 123 4.94 10.30 -3.33
C LEU A 123 4.95 11.74 -2.81
N ALA A 124 3.82 12.45 -2.90
CA ALA A 124 3.72 13.84 -2.45
C ALA A 124 3.89 13.99 -0.92
N ALA A 125 3.54 12.96 -0.16
CA ALA A 125 3.74 12.91 1.29
C ALA A 125 5.14 12.41 1.70
N GLY A 126 5.99 12.03 0.74
CA GLY A 126 7.35 11.54 0.99
C GLY A 126 7.42 10.08 1.40
N GLY A 127 6.38 9.28 1.10
CA GLY A 127 6.42 7.83 1.22
C GLY A 127 7.09 7.16 0.02
N THR A 128 7.64 5.97 0.24
CA THR A 128 8.08 5.09 -0.86
C THR A 128 6.88 4.41 -1.52
N ILE A 129 6.92 4.21 -2.84
CA ILE A 129 5.79 3.67 -3.59
C ILE A 129 5.41 2.23 -3.19
N SER A 130 6.36 1.48 -2.63
CA SER A 130 6.13 0.16 -2.09
C SER A 130 7.14 -0.13 -0.99
N HIS A 131 6.68 -0.73 0.11
CA HIS A 131 7.55 -1.27 1.14
C HIS A 131 7.83 -2.76 0.91
N HIS A 132 6.87 -3.56 0.44
CA HIS A 132 7.08 -5.01 0.22
C HIS A 132 6.27 -5.66 -0.91
N HIS A 133 5.23 -5.03 -1.47
CA HIS A 133 4.52 -5.61 -2.62
C HIS A 133 5.36 -5.59 -3.91
N GLY A 134 6.31 -4.67 -3.98
CA GLY A 134 7.14 -4.43 -5.16
C GLY A 134 6.51 -3.44 -6.13
N VAL A 135 7.22 -3.20 -7.23
CA VAL A 135 6.84 -2.17 -8.20
C VAL A 135 5.86 -2.72 -9.23
N GLY A 136 6.25 -3.77 -9.96
CA GLY A 136 5.44 -4.30 -11.05
C GLY A 136 5.10 -3.23 -12.11
N THR A 137 4.12 -3.49 -12.96
CA THR A 137 3.58 -2.46 -13.85
C THR A 137 2.70 -1.44 -13.13
N ASP A 138 2.08 -1.86 -12.02
CA ASP A 138 1.11 -1.05 -11.25
C ASP A 138 1.74 0.22 -10.64
N HIS A 139 2.98 0.11 -10.15
CA HIS A 139 3.69 1.22 -9.51
C HIS A 139 4.82 1.82 -10.37
N ARG A 140 5.11 1.25 -11.55
CA ARG A 140 6.29 1.61 -12.37
C ARG A 140 6.43 3.11 -12.59
N ASP A 141 5.35 3.77 -12.96
CA ASP A 141 5.38 5.17 -13.36
C ASP A 141 5.61 6.11 -12.15
N TRP A 142 5.30 5.67 -10.93
CA TRP A 142 5.67 6.34 -9.68
C TRP A 142 7.09 5.99 -9.25
N TYR A 143 7.50 4.72 -9.39
CA TYR A 143 8.86 4.30 -9.08
C TYR A 143 9.90 5.03 -9.93
N VAL A 144 9.63 5.23 -11.23
CA VAL A 144 10.47 6.03 -12.14
C VAL A 144 10.67 7.46 -11.64
N ARG A 145 9.63 8.06 -11.04
CA ARG A 145 9.72 9.39 -10.41
C ARG A 145 10.51 9.33 -9.11
N GLU A 146 10.27 8.32 -8.28
CA GLU A 146 10.93 8.13 -6.98
C GLU A 146 12.45 7.96 -7.11
N ILE A 147 12.93 7.09 -8.00
CA ILE A 147 14.37 6.83 -8.18
C ILE A 147 15.06 7.83 -9.12
N GLY A 148 14.26 8.64 -9.83
CA GLY A 148 14.70 9.66 -10.77
C GLY A 148 15.42 9.11 -12.03
N PRO A 149 15.78 10.02 -12.96
CA PRO A 149 16.34 9.63 -14.25
C PRO A 149 17.65 8.84 -14.17
N LEU A 150 18.48 9.09 -13.16
CA LEU A 150 19.74 8.37 -12.96
C LEU A 150 19.48 6.92 -12.54
N GLY A 151 18.59 6.70 -11.56
CA GLY A 151 18.23 5.36 -11.10
C GLY A 151 17.65 4.50 -12.24
N VAL A 152 16.77 5.09 -13.05
CA VAL A 152 16.22 4.43 -14.24
C VAL A 152 17.32 4.03 -15.22
N ARG A 153 18.26 4.94 -15.55
CA ARG A 153 19.35 4.63 -16.48
C ARG A 153 20.25 3.50 -15.98
N LEU A 154 20.55 3.47 -14.68
CA LEU A 154 21.36 2.42 -14.06
C LEU A 154 20.66 1.05 -14.16
N LEU A 155 19.38 0.97 -13.78
CA LEU A 155 18.61 -0.28 -13.88
C LEU A 155 18.48 -0.77 -15.32
N GLN A 156 18.23 0.13 -16.26
CA GLN A 156 18.18 -0.22 -17.68
C GLN A 156 19.54 -0.69 -18.23
N ALA A 157 20.66 -0.13 -17.74
CA ALA A 157 22.00 -0.56 -18.14
C ALA A 157 22.30 -1.98 -17.64
N VAL A 158 22.00 -2.27 -16.37
CA VAL A 158 22.11 -3.62 -15.81
C VAL A 158 21.23 -4.60 -16.59
N LYS A 159 19.98 -4.22 -16.88
CA LYS A 159 19.04 -5.03 -17.65
C LYS A 159 19.55 -5.36 -19.05
N ALA A 160 20.12 -4.39 -19.75
CA ALA A 160 20.68 -4.59 -21.09
C ALA A 160 21.90 -5.53 -21.09
N GLU A 161 22.72 -5.49 -20.04
CA GLU A 161 23.88 -6.36 -19.90
C GLU A 161 23.49 -7.82 -19.62
N VAL A 162 22.53 -8.03 -18.71
CA VAL A 162 22.15 -9.38 -18.25
C VAL A 162 21.04 -10.03 -19.09
N ASP A 163 20.29 -9.25 -19.86
CA ASP A 163 19.22 -9.71 -20.75
C ASP A 163 19.22 -8.91 -22.07
N PRO A 164 20.26 -9.07 -22.91
CA PRO A 164 20.42 -8.31 -24.15
C PRO A 164 19.34 -8.60 -25.19
N SER A 165 18.68 -9.76 -25.12
CA SER A 165 17.54 -10.10 -25.99
C SER A 165 16.19 -9.62 -25.45
N GLY A 166 16.14 -9.09 -24.22
CA GLY A 166 14.95 -8.51 -23.61
C GLY A 166 13.83 -9.50 -23.31
N VAL A 167 14.16 -10.78 -23.10
CA VAL A 167 13.14 -11.84 -22.94
C VAL A 167 12.57 -11.92 -21.52
N LEU A 168 13.29 -11.43 -20.52
CA LEU A 168 12.90 -11.56 -19.12
C LEU A 168 11.97 -10.40 -18.71
N ASN A 169 10.69 -10.53 -19.04
CA ASN A 169 9.60 -9.65 -18.57
C ASN A 169 9.84 -8.14 -18.84
N PRO A 170 9.91 -7.73 -20.13
CA PRO A 170 10.26 -6.37 -20.52
C PRO A 170 9.22 -5.35 -20.02
N GLY A 171 9.71 -4.21 -19.53
CA GLY A 171 8.86 -3.07 -19.19
C GLY A 171 8.20 -3.12 -17.81
N VAL A 172 8.48 -4.12 -16.96
CA VAL A 172 7.83 -4.22 -15.66
C VAL A 172 8.41 -3.24 -14.63
N LEU A 173 9.70 -3.29 -14.33
CA LEU A 173 10.29 -2.43 -13.29
C LEU A 173 10.61 -1.01 -13.78
N VAL A 174 11.05 -0.90 -15.04
CA VAL A 174 11.40 0.36 -15.72
C VAL A 174 10.92 0.27 -17.17
N PRO A 175 10.64 1.42 -17.83
CA PRO A 175 10.28 1.44 -19.24
C PRO A 175 11.32 0.75 -20.11
N VAL A 176 10.86 0.08 -21.17
CA VAL A 176 11.74 -0.44 -22.23
C VAL A 176 12.44 0.74 -22.91
N ARG A 177 13.70 0.55 -23.29
CA ARG A 177 14.44 1.55 -24.07
C ARG A 177 13.98 1.60 -25.52
#